data_AF-A0A969VPY8-F1
#
_entry.id   AF-A0A969VPY8-F1
#
_cell.length_a   1.000
_cell.length_b   1.000
_cell.length_c   1.000
_cell.angle_alpha   90.00
_cell.angle_beta   90.00
_cell.angle_gamma   90.00
#
_symmetry.space_group_name_H-M   'P 1'
#
loop_
_entity.id
_entity.type
_entity.pdbx_description
1 polymer ?
#
loop_
_entity_poly.entity_id
_entity_poly.type
_entity_poly.pdbx_seq_one_letter_code
_entity_poly.pdbx_strand_id
1 'polypeptide(L)'
;LRAVAIGARPDVAATVALRRYTTLGRLIDEPARLQQVLKAHAAAGPAGATQAEVVSRTGLTTAVVARITLWLAKYHFLEDAP
;
A
#
# COMPACT_ATOMS: atom_id res chain seq x y z
N LEU A 1 -5.10 -9.94 -0.84
CA LEU A 1 -3.72 -9.51 -1.20
C LEU A 1 -2.80 -9.64 0.01
N ARG A 2 -1.57 -10.12 -0.18
CA ARG A 2 -0.55 -10.22 0.86
C ARG A 2 0.61 -9.26 0.60
N ALA A 3 1.32 -8.86 1.65
CA ALA A 3 2.51 -8.02 1.53
C ALA A 3 3.71 -8.82 1.02
N VAL A 4 4.46 -8.23 0.09
CA VAL A 4 5.69 -8.79 -0.46
C VAL A 4 6.89 -8.31 0.35
N ALA A 5 7.86 -9.18 0.60
CA ALA A 5 9.13 -8.78 1.21
C ALA A 5 9.84 -7.74 0.32
N ILE A 6 10.19 -6.59 0.90
CA ILE A 6 10.82 -5.47 0.16
C ILE A 6 12.27 -5.81 -0.23
N GLY A 7 13.03 -6.44 0.67
CA GLY A 7 14.43 -6.78 0.44
C GLY A 7 15.27 -5.52 0.17
N ALA A 8 16.06 -5.53 -0.90
CA ALA A 8 16.88 -4.38 -1.33
C ALA A 8 16.12 -3.35 -2.20
N ARG A 9 14.82 -3.54 -2.45
CA ARG A 9 14.02 -2.61 -3.26
C ARG A 9 13.71 -1.32 -2.49
N PRO A 10 13.45 -0.20 -3.18
CA PRO A 10 12.98 1.02 -2.53
C PRO A 10 11.70 0.77 -1.72
N ASP A 11 11.62 1.34 -0.53
CA ASP A 11 10.40 1.33 0.27
C ASP A 11 9.35 2.32 -0.29
N VAL A 12 8.22 2.45 0.41
CA VAL A 12 7.13 3.35 0.01
C VAL A 12 7.60 4.80 -0.12
N ALA A 13 8.36 5.30 0.86
CA ALA A 13 8.80 6.69 0.89
C ALA A 13 9.81 6.98 -0.24
N ALA A 14 10.79 6.10 -0.41
CA ALA A 14 11.76 6.16 -1.49
C ALA A 14 11.09 6.05 -2.85
N THR A 15 10.10 5.16 -3.01
CA THR A 15 9.33 5.03 -4.25
C THR A 15 8.56 6.32 -4.57
N VAL A 16 7.87 6.91 -3.59
CA VAL A 16 7.18 8.20 -3.80
C VAL A 16 8.17 9.31 -4.20
N ALA A 17 9.32 9.39 -3.55
CA ALA A 17 10.36 10.37 -3.87
C ALA A 17 10.90 10.20 -5.31
N LEU A 18 11.19 8.97 -5.73
CA LEU A 18 11.64 8.65 -7.10
C LEU A 18 10.59 9.04 -8.16
N ARG A 19 9.30 8.96 -7.82
CA ARG A 19 8.20 9.27 -8.75
C ARG A 19 7.89 10.77 -8.87
N ARG A 20 8.42 11.61 -7.97
CA ARG A 20 8.27 13.09 -7.99
C ARG A 20 6.81 13.55 -8.17
N TYR A 21 5.87 12.91 -7.49
CA TYR A 21 4.43 13.17 -7.70
C TYR A 21 4.03 14.62 -7.42
N THR A 22 4.61 15.23 -6.40
CA THR A 22 4.40 16.64 -6.04
C THR A 22 4.85 17.59 -7.15
N THR A 23 6.05 17.36 -7.71
CA THR A 23 6.59 18.16 -8.83
C THR A 23 5.75 18.01 -10.11
N LEU A 24 5.14 16.84 -10.31
CA LEU A 24 4.33 16.53 -11.50
C LEU A 24 2.83 16.83 -11.32
N GLY A 25 2.42 17.44 -10.20
CA GLY A 25 1.02 17.77 -9.91
C GLY A 25 0.10 16.55 -9.80
N ARG A 26 0.64 15.35 -9.53
CA ARG A 26 -0.14 14.11 -9.43
C ARG A 26 -0.60 13.91 -7.99
N LEU A 27 -1.91 13.76 -7.82
CA LEU A 27 -2.51 13.41 -6.53
C LEU A 27 -2.22 11.95 -6.19
N ILE A 28 -1.48 11.75 -5.11
CA ILE A 28 -1.30 10.47 -4.44
C ILE A 28 -1.63 10.67 -2.96
N ASP A 29 -2.10 9.63 -2.28
CA ASP A 29 -2.21 9.66 -0.82
C ASP A 29 -0.84 9.87 -0.17
N GLU A 30 -0.85 10.47 1.02
CA GLU A 30 0.35 10.70 1.83
C GLU A 30 1.15 9.40 2.06
N PRO A 31 2.49 9.43 1.99
CA PRO A 31 3.34 8.24 2.21
C PRO A 31 3.05 7.49 3.50
N ALA A 32 2.68 8.21 4.56
CA ALA A 32 2.30 7.63 5.84
C ALA A 32 1.05 6.73 5.72
N ARG A 33 0.06 7.13 4.92
CA ARG A 33 -1.16 6.34 4.69
C ARG A 33 -0.89 5.13 3.81
N LEU A 34 -0.07 5.29 2.77
CA LEU A 34 0.43 4.17 1.96
C LEU A 34 1.11 3.12 2.86
N GLN A 35 1.99 3.56 3.75
CA GLN A 35 2.69 2.69 4.69
C GLN A 35 1.75 2.03 5.71
N GLN A 36 0.73 2.75 6.19
CA GLN A 36 -0.27 2.21 7.12
C GLN A 36 -1.06 1.05 6.49
N VAL A 37 -1.53 1.21 5.24
CA VAL A 37 -2.24 0.14 4.52
C VAL A 37 -1.31 -1.05 4.24
N LEU A 38 -0.05 -0.80 3.86
CA LEU A 38 0.93 -1.87 3.67
C LEU A 38 1.16 -2.67 4.97
N LYS A 39 1.30 -1.98 6.12
CA LYS A 39 1.42 -2.65 7.43
C LYS A 39 0.18 -3.49 7.78
N ALA A 40 -1.02 -3.01 7.44
CA ALA A 40 -2.25 -3.74 7.69
C ALA A 40 -2.34 -5.06 6.89
N HIS A 41 -1.87 -5.05 5.63
CA HIS A 41 -1.71 -6.27 4.83
C HIS A 41 -0.61 -7.18 5.38
N ALA A 42 0.54 -6.63 5.78
CA ALA A 42 1.65 -7.42 6.33
C ALA A 42 1.26 -8.13 7.63
N ALA A 43 0.47 -7.47 8.50
CA ALA A 43 -0.05 -8.06 9.73
C ALA A 43 -1.01 -9.25 9.51
N ALA A 44 -1.59 -9.39 8.31
CA ALA A 44 -2.42 -10.56 7.97
C ALA A 44 -1.60 -11.80 7.58
N GLY A 45 -0.29 -11.64 7.34
CA GLY A 45 0.60 -12.74 7.01
C GLY A 45 0.36 -13.34 5.62
N PRO A 46 0.77 -14.61 5.40
CA PRO A 46 0.78 -15.24 4.08
C PRO A 46 -0.59 -15.42 3.41
N ALA A 47 -1.66 -15.53 4.20
CA ALA A 47 -3.05 -15.59 3.72
C ALA A 47 -3.53 -14.25 3.13
N GLY A 48 -2.79 -13.16 3.39
CA GLY A 48 -3.17 -11.83 2.98
C GLY A 48 -4.41 -11.30 3.72
N ALA A 49 -4.87 -10.15 3.27
CA ALA A 49 -6.08 -9.50 3.78
C ALA A 49 -7.03 -9.14 2.64
N THR A 50 -8.32 -9.18 2.96
CA THR A 50 -9.41 -8.57 2.19
C THR A 50 -9.42 -7.05 2.40
N GLN A 51 -10.11 -6.34 1.51
CA GLN A 51 -10.26 -4.89 1.63
C GLN A 51 -11.02 -4.49 2.90
N ALA A 52 -12.04 -5.26 3.30
CA ALA A 52 -12.85 -4.99 4.49
C ALA A 52 -12.01 -5.10 5.79
N GLU A 53 -11.15 -6.10 5.89
CA GLU A 53 -10.25 -6.24 7.04
C GLU A 53 -9.26 -5.09 7.14
N VAL A 54 -8.72 -4.64 6.00
CA VAL A 54 -7.80 -3.49 5.96
C VAL A 54 -8.51 -2.20 6.34
N VAL A 55 -9.74 -1.98 5.87
CA VAL A 55 -10.59 -0.85 6.30
C VAL A 55 -10.76 -0.88 7.82
N SER A 56 -11.15 -2.03 8.38
CA SER A 56 -11.33 -2.18 9.83
C SER A 56 -10.06 -1.91 10.63
N ARG A 57 -8.88 -2.31 10.13
CA ARG A 57 -7.60 -2.14 10.83
C ARG A 57 -7.04 -0.71 10.74
N THR A 58 -7.35 0.00 9.66
CA THR A 58 -6.76 1.33 9.38
C THR A 58 -7.69 2.48 9.76
N GLY A 59 -8.99 2.25 9.85
CA GLY A 59 -10.00 3.30 10.03
C GLY A 59 -10.19 4.18 8.79
N LEU A 60 -9.58 3.84 7.66
CA LEU A 60 -9.70 4.57 6.40
C LEU A 60 -10.98 4.15 5.66
N THR A 61 -11.51 5.04 4.83
CA THR A 61 -12.69 4.71 4.00
C THR A 61 -12.35 3.67 2.95
N THR A 62 -13.34 2.88 2.53
CA THR A 62 -13.19 1.85 1.49
C THR A 62 -12.55 2.39 0.21
N ALA A 63 -12.94 3.59 -0.23
CA ALA A 63 -12.40 4.23 -1.43
C ALA A 63 -10.90 4.58 -1.29
N VAL A 64 -10.48 5.08 -0.12
CA VAL A 64 -9.08 5.37 0.17
C VAL A 64 -8.26 4.08 0.18
N VAL A 65 -8.75 3.04 0.86
CA VAL A 65 -8.07 1.74 0.89
C VAL A 65 -7.94 1.16 -0.53
N ALA A 66 -9.00 1.14 -1.34
CA ALA A 66 -8.93 0.65 -2.73
C ALA A 66 -7.84 1.35 -3.54
N ARG A 67 -7.80 2.70 -3.50
CA ARG A 67 -6.84 3.49 -4.26
C ARG A 67 -5.40 3.23 -3.82
N ILE A 68 -5.18 3.18 -2.50
CA ILE A 68 -3.86 2.88 -1.94
C ILE A 68 -3.43 1.45 -2.29
N THR A 69 -4.33 0.47 -2.13
CA THR A 69 -4.08 -0.93 -2.47
C THR A 69 -3.70 -1.09 -3.94
N LEU A 70 -4.39 -0.40 -4.86
CA LEU A 70 -4.04 -0.40 -6.28
C LEU A 70 -2.64 0.17 -6.53
N TRP A 71 -2.29 1.26 -5.85
CA TRP A 71 -0.95 1.83 -5.95
C TRP A 71 0.12 0.87 -5.42
N LEU A 72 -0.12 0.25 -4.27
CA LEU A 72 0.80 -0.72 -3.67
C LEU A 72 0.98 -1.97 -4.55
N ALA A 73 -0.10 -2.47 -5.16
CA ALA A 73 -0.03 -3.58 -6.11
C ALA A 73 0.76 -3.20 -7.37
N LYS A 74 0.54 -1.99 -7.92
CA LYS A 74 1.26 -1.48 -9.09
C LYS A 74 2.79 -1.47 -8.90
N TYR A 75 3.27 -1.18 -7.69
CA TYR A 75 4.70 -1.16 -7.37
C TYR A 75 5.18 -2.45 -6.70
N HIS A 76 4.39 -3.53 -6.75
CA HIS A 76 4.73 -4.84 -6.22
C HIS A 76 5.10 -4.85 -4.73
N PHE A 77 4.41 -4.02 -3.94
CA PHE A 77 4.36 -4.14 -2.48
C PHE A 77 3.30 -5.13 -2.02
N LEU A 78 2.29 -5.37 -2.86
CA LEU A 78 1.23 -6.35 -2.65
C LEU A 78 1.16 -7.30 -3.85
N GLU A 79 0.76 -8.53 -3.59
CA GLU A 79 0.46 -9.55 -4.60
C GLU A 79 -0.78 -10.36 -4.20
N ASP A 80 -1.31 -11.14 -5.14
CA ASP A 80 -2.40 -12.07 -4.87
C ASP A 80 -1.98 -13.10 -3.82
N ALA A 81 -2.90 -13.36 -2.90
CA ALA A 81 -2.77 -14.44 -1.94
C ALA A 81 -3.51 -15.66 -2.54
N PRO A 82 -2.99 -16.89 -2.32
CA PRO A 82 -3.63 -18.11 -2.77
C PRO A 82 -5.00 -18.35 -2.13
#